data_AF-A0A9W9HTB6-F1
#
_entry.id   AF-A0A9W9HTB6-F1
#
_cell.length_a   1.000
_cell.length_b   1.000
_cell.length_c   1.000
_cell.angle_alpha   90.00
_cell.angle_beta   90.00
_cell.angle_gamma   90.00
#
_symmetry.space_group_name_H-M   'P 1'
#
loop_
_entity.id
_entity.type
_entity.pdbx_description
1 polymer ?
#
loop_
_entity_poly.entity_id
_entity_poly.type
_entity_poly.pdbx_seq_one_letter_code
_entity_poly.pdbx_strand_id
1 'polypeptide(L)'
;MKLYSLSSVCAIIGSVWAKGPGWKLDDSCKANGWQDMVPTAVESAFSMASDELDAVTRSINKAETNEDIGNVIKWMFMKDGEEPNEERLGTLKTNLQNLVSAKTRKDNETPDRKTIVVYCSLDRFEKTDSGAYYDKDIKETIKKGQSAFDHCKRKLPVVAYTWNPTDRSYPSQIQLCPWFLNWQKSVQSKALLDARFKGNFYRAVAKGMSIHRTFFTPIDMLSLLDKVILHEMQHTIIGGSAMDVDMHSLKLIKYGWKRCLGLAQEGDTDRYRQSQLNADTIAVAGNAIRYIKKNSIVKKNGEVVKKAS
;
A
#
# COMPACT_ATOMS: atom_id res chain seq x y z
N MET A 1 -24.25 59.79 11.29
CA MET A 1 -24.02 58.33 11.33
C MET A 1 -23.83 57.84 9.92
N LYS A 2 -22.64 57.34 9.57
CA LYS A 2 -22.35 56.72 8.26
C LYS A 2 -22.50 55.20 8.40
N LEU A 3 -23.44 54.62 7.66
CA LEU A 3 -23.59 53.17 7.49
C LEU A 3 -22.71 52.74 6.31
N TYR A 4 -21.72 51.88 6.56
CA TYR A 4 -20.98 51.18 5.51
C TYR A 4 -21.56 49.77 5.36
N SER A 5 -22.09 49.48 4.18
CA SER A 5 -22.47 48.14 3.75
C SER A 5 -21.21 47.43 3.24
N LEU A 6 -20.87 46.29 3.85
CA LEU A 6 -19.83 45.38 3.40
C LEU A 6 -20.49 44.25 2.61
N SER A 7 -20.42 44.35 1.29
CA SER A 7 -20.82 43.28 0.38
C SER A 7 -19.70 42.23 0.33
N SER A 8 -19.92 41.09 1.00
CA SER A 8 -19.07 39.90 0.85
C SER A 8 -19.32 39.26 -0.52
N VAL A 9 -18.35 39.41 -1.42
CA VAL A 9 -18.28 38.63 -2.65
C VAL A 9 -17.69 37.26 -2.32
N CYS A 10 -18.56 36.24 -2.19
CA CYS A 10 -18.12 34.85 -2.20
C CYS A 10 -17.65 34.49 -3.61
N ALA A 11 -16.34 34.55 -3.85
CA ALA A 11 -15.74 33.97 -5.04
C ALA A 11 -15.82 32.44 -4.95
N ILE A 12 -16.79 31.84 -5.64
CA ILE A 12 -16.82 30.41 -5.90
C ILE A 12 -15.71 30.14 -6.92
N ILE A 13 -14.53 29.79 -6.45
CA ILE A 13 -13.46 29.26 -7.30
C ILE A 13 -13.92 27.88 -7.74
N GLY A 14 -14.54 27.82 -8.92
CA GLY A 14 -14.83 26.55 -9.59
C GLY A 14 -13.52 25.89 -9.98
N SER A 15 -13.09 24.92 -9.19
CA SER A 15 -11.98 24.03 -9.53
C SER A 15 -12.35 23.28 -10.82
N VAL A 16 -11.72 23.62 -11.94
CA VAL A 16 -11.82 22.84 -13.17
C VAL A 16 -11.04 21.55 -12.94
N TRP A 17 -11.74 20.48 -12.61
CA TRP A 17 -11.13 19.17 -12.41
C TRP A 17 -10.82 18.55 -13.78
N ALA A 18 -9.54 18.48 -14.14
CA ALA A 18 -9.13 17.60 -15.22
C ALA A 18 -9.56 16.16 -14.89
N LYS A 19 -10.04 15.40 -15.87
CA LYS A 19 -10.38 13.97 -15.72
C LYS A 19 -9.18 13.24 -15.11
N GLY A 20 -9.27 12.98 -13.80
CA GLY A 20 -8.20 12.40 -13.00
C GLY A 20 -8.15 10.88 -13.11
N PRO A 21 -7.08 10.25 -12.62
CA PRO A 21 -6.97 8.80 -12.52
C PRO A 21 -8.06 8.25 -11.57
N GLY A 22 -8.37 6.94 -11.61
CA GLY A 22 -9.36 6.33 -10.71
C GLY A 22 -8.92 6.18 -9.25
N TRP A 23 -8.01 7.05 -8.82
CA TRP A 23 -7.63 7.29 -7.45
C TRP A 23 -7.58 8.80 -7.21
N LYS A 24 -7.87 9.22 -5.99
CA LYS A 24 -7.87 10.64 -5.59
C LYS A 24 -6.89 10.85 -4.45
N LEU A 25 -6.03 11.86 -4.58
CA LEU A 25 -5.27 12.40 -3.47
C LEU A 25 -6.15 13.40 -2.71
N ASP A 26 -6.30 13.20 -1.40
CA ASP A 26 -6.95 14.20 -0.56
C ASP A 26 -6.07 15.45 -0.39
N ASP A 27 -6.70 16.61 -0.21
CA ASP A 27 -5.99 17.89 -0.07
C ASP A 27 -5.14 17.97 1.19
N SER A 28 -5.39 17.12 2.20
CA SER A 28 -4.52 17.00 3.36
C SER A 28 -3.08 16.61 3.03
N CYS A 29 -2.84 15.94 1.89
CA CYS A 29 -1.50 15.63 1.42
C CYS A 29 -0.74 16.86 0.93
N LYS A 30 -1.45 17.85 0.35
CA LYS A 30 -0.86 19.12 -0.08
C LYS A 30 -0.59 20.04 1.10
N ALA A 31 -1.56 20.16 2.01
CA ALA A 31 -1.47 21.04 3.18
C ALA A 31 -0.24 20.75 4.06
N ASN A 32 0.23 19.50 4.06
CA ASN A 32 1.37 19.04 4.87
C ASN A 32 2.69 18.90 4.10
N GLY A 33 2.74 19.35 2.83
CA GLY A 33 3.98 19.32 2.05
C GLY A 33 4.39 17.92 1.57
N TRP A 34 3.42 17.06 1.27
CA TRP A 34 3.61 15.70 0.72
C TRP A 34 3.06 15.54 -0.71
N GLN A 35 2.70 16.65 -1.37
CA GLN A 35 2.04 16.69 -2.68
C GLN A 35 2.82 16.01 -3.81
N ASP A 36 4.15 15.90 -3.70
CA ASP A 36 4.97 15.25 -4.73
C ASP A 36 5.30 13.80 -4.35
N MET A 37 5.65 13.60 -3.07
CA MET A 37 6.10 12.31 -2.55
C MET A 37 5.00 11.24 -2.60
N VAL A 38 3.80 11.56 -2.13
CA VAL A 38 2.71 10.57 -2.03
C VAL A 38 2.19 10.19 -3.43
N PRO A 39 1.84 11.12 -4.33
CA PRO A 39 1.46 10.77 -5.70
C PRO A 39 2.52 9.96 -6.44
N THR A 40 3.80 10.31 -6.31
CA THR A 40 4.89 9.52 -6.93
C THR A 40 4.90 8.09 -6.40
N ALA A 41 4.70 7.90 -5.10
CA ALA A 41 4.66 6.57 -4.49
C ALA A 41 3.39 5.79 -4.89
N VAL A 42 2.24 6.45 -5.02
CA VAL A 42 0.99 5.86 -5.56
C VAL A 42 1.20 5.40 -6.99
N GLU A 43 1.81 6.22 -7.84
CA GLU A 43 2.12 5.84 -9.23
C GLU A 43 3.11 4.68 -9.30
N SER A 44 4.13 4.65 -8.44
CA SER A 44 5.06 3.52 -8.31
C SER A 44 4.34 2.25 -7.86
N ALA A 45 3.40 2.33 -6.91
CA ALA A 45 2.59 1.21 -6.43
C ALA A 45 1.73 0.61 -7.55
N PHE A 46 1.07 1.43 -8.37
CA PHE A 46 0.35 0.92 -9.54
C PHE A 46 1.29 0.30 -10.58
N SER A 47 2.49 0.86 -10.80
CA SER A 47 3.47 0.24 -11.67
C SER A 47 3.94 -1.11 -11.14
N MET A 48 4.14 -1.25 -9.82
CA MET A 48 4.44 -2.53 -9.17
C MET A 48 3.32 -3.55 -9.41
N ALA A 49 2.06 -3.17 -9.22
CA ALA A 49 0.91 -4.03 -9.50
C ALA A 49 0.84 -4.44 -10.98
N SER A 50 1.14 -3.52 -11.90
CA SER A 50 1.20 -3.81 -13.34
C SER A 50 2.34 -4.74 -13.70
N ASP A 51 3.52 -4.56 -13.10
CA ASP A 51 4.68 -5.42 -13.31
C ASP A 51 4.40 -6.84 -12.81
N GLU A 52 3.73 -6.97 -11.66
CA GLU A 52 3.30 -8.24 -11.10
C GLU A 52 2.21 -8.92 -11.93
N LEU A 53 1.21 -8.16 -12.41
CA LEU A 53 0.16 -8.69 -13.29
C LEU A 53 0.73 -9.32 -14.57
N ASP A 54 1.69 -8.64 -15.21
CA ASP A 54 2.42 -9.13 -16.38
C ASP A 54 3.16 -10.44 -16.06
N ALA A 55 3.92 -10.47 -14.97
CA ALA A 55 4.66 -11.65 -14.51
C ALA A 55 3.75 -12.84 -14.17
N VAL A 56 2.66 -12.61 -13.44
CA VAL A 56 1.65 -13.64 -13.11
C VAL A 56 1.02 -14.19 -14.38
N THR A 57 0.60 -13.31 -15.29
CA THR A 57 -0.01 -13.71 -16.57
C THR A 57 0.93 -14.54 -17.42
N ARG A 58 2.20 -14.12 -17.54
CA ARG A 58 3.24 -14.87 -18.26
C ARG A 58 3.54 -16.21 -17.60
N SER A 59 3.59 -16.27 -16.27
CA SER A 59 3.85 -17.50 -15.53
C SER A 59 2.74 -18.53 -15.73
N ILE A 60 1.47 -18.11 -15.64
CA ILE A 60 0.31 -18.99 -15.93
C ILE A 60 0.36 -19.55 -17.35
N ASN A 61 0.73 -18.71 -18.32
CA ASN A 61 0.80 -19.07 -19.73
C ASN A 61 2.11 -19.78 -20.13
N LYS A 62 3.00 -20.09 -19.17
CA LYS A 62 4.34 -20.67 -19.42
C LYS A 62 5.18 -19.86 -20.42
N ALA A 63 5.00 -18.54 -20.41
CA ALA A 63 5.64 -17.57 -21.31
C ALA A 63 6.59 -16.62 -20.57
N GLU A 64 6.83 -16.83 -19.27
CA GLU A 64 7.84 -16.09 -18.52
C GLU A 64 9.23 -16.59 -18.92
N THR A 65 10.07 -15.68 -19.40
CA THR A 65 11.42 -15.97 -19.91
C THR A 65 12.51 -15.47 -18.98
N ASN A 66 12.17 -14.59 -18.05
CA ASN A 66 13.08 -14.11 -17.02
C ASN A 66 13.00 -15.03 -15.80
N GLU A 67 14.02 -15.89 -15.65
CA GLU A 67 14.11 -16.86 -14.56
C GLU A 67 14.02 -16.21 -13.17
N ASP A 68 14.61 -15.02 -12.97
CA ASP A 68 14.54 -14.30 -11.70
C ASP A 68 13.09 -13.92 -11.35
N ILE A 69 12.30 -13.48 -12.33
CA ILE A 69 10.88 -13.14 -12.14
C ILE A 69 10.06 -14.41 -11.87
N GLY A 70 10.26 -15.46 -12.66
CA GLY A 70 9.60 -16.75 -12.47
C GLY A 70 9.88 -17.33 -11.07
N ASN A 71 11.11 -17.19 -10.58
CA ASN A 71 11.51 -17.58 -9.24
C ASN A 71 10.77 -16.78 -8.16
N VAL A 72 10.62 -15.46 -8.30
CA VAL A 72 9.84 -14.65 -7.34
C VAL A 72 8.39 -15.11 -7.27
N ILE A 73 7.73 -15.35 -8.41
CA ILE A 73 6.35 -15.86 -8.45
C ILE A 73 6.24 -17.20 -7.71
N LYS A 74 7.19 -18.11 -7.97
CA LYS A 74 7.22 -19.41 -7.27
C LYS A 74 7.45 -19.23 -5.77
N TRP A 75 8.43 -18.43 -5.36
CA TRP A 75 8.76 -18.20 -3.95
C TRP A 75 7.63 -17.59 -3.15
N MET A 76 6.83 -16.70 -3.77
CA MET A 76 5.79 -15.95 -3.07
C MET A 76 4.45 -16.66 -3.05
N PHE A 77 4.15 -17.52 -4.03
CA PHE A 77 2.80 -18.04 -4.20
C PHE A 77 2.71 -19.57 -4.34
N MET A 78 3.82 -20.26 -4.63
CA MET A 78 3.84 -21.70 -4.89
C MET A 78 4.50 -22.48 -3.74
N LYS A 79 4.04 -23.71 -3.51
CA LYS A 79 4.79 -24.69 -2.70
C LYS A 79 5.95 -25.23 -3.50
N ASP A 80 6.96 -25.76 -2.81
CA ASP A 80 8.08 -26.42 -3.47
C ASP A 80 7.57 -27.54 -4.42
N GLY A 81 7.97 -27.48 -5.69
CA GLY A 81 7.55 -28.41 -6.74
C GLY A 81 6.25 -28.06 -7.46
N GLU A 82 5.49 -27.05 -7.02
CA GLU A 82 4.32 -26.57 -7.76
C GLU A 82 4.70 -25.60 -8.89
N GLU A 83 3.91 -25.63 -9.96
CA GLU A 83 4.04 -24.71 -11.09
C GLU A 83 2.86 -23.71 -11.13
N PRO A 84 3.14 -22.42 -11.47
CA PRO A 84 2.10 -21.42 -11.70
C PRO A 84 1.07 -21.87 -12.73
N ASN A 85 -0.22 -21.67 -12.42
CA ASN A 85 -1.34 -21.99 -13.31
C ASN A 85 -2.57 -21.15 -12.96
N GLU A 86 -3.60 -21.16 -13.81
CA GLU A 86 -4.80 -20.32 -13.64
C GLU A 86 -5.61 -20.71 -12.40
N GLU A 87 -5.68 -22.00 -12.05
CA GLU A 87 -6.36 -22.43 -10.82
C GLU A 87 -5.70 -21.81 -9.59
N ARG A 88 -4.37 -21.78 -9.57
CA ARG A 88 -3.60 -21.19 -8.47
C ARG A 88 -3.64 -19.67 -8.48
N LEU A 89 -3.35 -19.02 -9.60
CA LEU A 89 -3.08 -17.58 -9.61
C LEU A 89 -4.23 -16.74 -10.20
N GLY A 90 -5.33 -17.34 -10.63
CA GLY A 90 -6.44 -16.65 -11.30
C GLY A 90 -7.09 -15.57 -10.44
N THR A 91 -7.25 -15.81 -9.13
CA THR A 91 -7.78 -14.80 -8.18
C THR A 91 -6.82 -13.61 -8.08
N LEU A 92 -5.53 -13.86 -7.86
CA LEU A 92 -4.51 -12.81 -7.77
C LEU A 92 -4.44 -11.99 -9.07
N LYS A 93 -4.40 -12.67 -10.22
CA LYS A 93 -4.43 -12.03 -11.55
C LYS A 93 -5.65 -11.12 -11.72
N THR A 94 -6.84 -11.60 -11.33
CA THR A 94 -8.08 -10.81 -11.41
C THR A 94 -8.01 -9.57 -10.53
N ASN A 95 -7.54 -9.71 -9.29
CA ASN A 95 -7.42 -8.60 -8.34
C ASN A 95 -6.40 -7.55 -8.83
N LEU A 96 -5.23 -7.97 -9.30
CA LEU A 96 -4.23 -7.09 -9.89
C LEU A 96 -4.77 -6.40 -11.15
N GLN A 97 -5.50 -7.11 -12.00
CA GLN A 97 -6.12 -6.54 -13.21
C GLN A 97 -7.16 -5.47 -12.86
N ASN A 98 -7.99 -5.70 -11.84
CA ASN A 98 -8.95 -4.71 -11.36
C ASN A 98 -8.24 -3.45 -10.83
N LEU A 99 -7.19 -3.64 -10.02
CA LEU A 99 -6.41 -2.53 -9.47
C LEU A 99 -5.72 -1.71 -10.57
N VAL A 100 -5.03 -2.37 -11.51
CA VAL A 100 -4.37 -1.71 -12.64
C VAL A 100 -5.38 -0.96 -13.52
N SER A 101 -6.55 -1.57 -13.77
CA SER A 101 -7.61 -0.92 -14.55
C SER A 101 -8.14 0.34 -13.85
N ALA A 102 -8.25 0.32 -12.52
CA ALA A 102 -8.70 1.47 -11.74
C ALA A 102 -7.82 2.70 -11.95
N LYS A 103 -6.49 2.54 -12.11
CA LYS A 103 -5.59 3.67 -12.42
C LYS A 103 -6.06 4.49 -13.63
N THR A 104 -6.54 3.82 -14.67
CA THR A 104 -6.83 4.43 -15.98
C THR A 104 -8.25 4.97 -16.11
N ARG A 105 -9.10 4.79 -15.08
CA ARG A 105 -10.46 5.34 -15.08
C ARG A 105 -10.43 6.87 -15.11
N LYS A 106 -11.33 7.44 -15.92
CA LYS A 106 -11.45 8.89 -16.17
C LYS A 106 -12.84 9.43 -15.88
N ASP A 107 -13.73 8.58 -15.37
CA ASP A 107 -15.17 8.79 -15.27
C ASP A 107 -15.64 9.40 -13.94
N ASN A 108 -14.72 9.70 -13.01
CA ASN A 108 -15.10 10.01 -11.64
C ASN A 108 -14.66 11.41 -11.20
N GLU A 109 -15.47 12.43 -11.49
CA GLU A 109 -15.40 13.71 -10.77
C GLU A 109 -15.76 13.51 -9.28
N THR A 110 -16.68 12.60 -9.00
CA THR A 110 -17.08 12.20 -7.65
C THR A 110 -16.52 10.81 -7.32
N PRO A 111 -15.75 10.64 -6.23
CA PRO A 111 -15.29 9.33 -5.78
C PRO A 111 -16.44 8.36 -5.52
N ASP A 112 -16.32 7.15 -6.05
CA ASP A 112 -17.27 6.04 -5.89
C ASP A 112 -16.56 4.81 -5.29
N ARG A 113 -17.29 3.71 -5.11
CA ARG A 113 -16.77 2.40 -4.67
C ARG A 113 -15.61 1.80 -5.48
N LYS A 114 -15.40 2.32 -6.68
CA LYS A 114 -14.34 1.93 -7.60
C LYS A 114 -13.24 3.02 -7.67
N THR A 115 -13.22 3.93 -6.70
CA THR A 115 -12.20 4.95 -6.51
C THR A 115 -11.44 4.65 -5.23
N ILE A 116 -10.12 4.83 -5.27
CA ILE A 116 -9.27 4.77 -4.07
C ILE A 116 -8.97 6.19 -3.64
N VAL A 117 -9.32 6.58 -2.41
CA VAL A 117 -8.97 7.91 -1.87
C VAL A 117 -7.83 7.78 -0.87
N VAL A 118 -6.76 8.53 -1.07
CA VAL A 118 -5.56 8.50 -0.22
C VAL A 118 -5.52 9.76 0.66
N TYR A 119 -5.55 9.57 1.97
CA TYR A 119 -5.47 10.61 2.99
C TYR A 119 -4.11 10.63 3.65
N CYS A 120 -3.63 11.83 3.99
CA CYS A 120 -2.36 12.02 4.69
C CYS A 120 -2.50 12.67 6.07
N SER A 121 -3.67 13.22 6.41
CA SER A 121 -4.01 13.71 7.76
C SER A 121 -5.18 12.92 8.36
N LEU A 122 -5.49 13.22 9.62
CA LEU A 122 -6.66 12.67 10.34
C LEU A 122 -7.78 13.72 10.50
N ASP A 123 -7.72 14.83 9.75
CA ASP A 123 -8.58 16.01 10.00
C ASP A 123 -10.05 15.80 9.59
N ARG A 124 -10.32 14.78 8.76
CA ARG A 124 -11.70 14.38 8.41
C ARG A 124 -12.47 13.76 9.57
N PHE A 125 -11.78 13.35 10.63
CA PHE A 125 -12.39 12.69 11.77
C PHE A 125 -12.84 13.68 12.85
N GLU A 126 -14.10 13.55 13.26
CA GLU A 126 -14.68 14.32 14.36
C GLU A 126 -14.96 13.43 15.55
N LYS A 127 -14.52 13.87 16.73
CA LYS A 127 -14.78 13.11 17.96
C LYS A 127 -16.23 13.31 18.37
N THR A 128 -16.96 12.22 18.58
CA THR A 128 -18.35 12.25 19.05
C THR A 128 -18.42 12.35 20.59
N ASP A 129 -19.61 12.66 21.12
CA ASP A 129 -19.86 12.71 22.57
C ASP A 129 -19.57 11.37 23.28
N SER A 130 -19.77 10.24 22.58
CA SER A 130 -19.44 8.90 23.07
C SER A 130 -17.93 8.59 23.08
N GLY A 131 -17.11 9.51 22.56
CA GLY A 131 -15.67 9.34 22.39
C GLY A 131 -15.26 8.44 21.23
N ALA A 132 -16.20 8.10 20.34
CA ALA A 132 -15.91 7.51 19.04
C ALA A 132 -15.44 8.59 18.04
N TYR A 133 -15.08 8.18 16.82
CA TYR A 133 -14.70 9.11 15.75
C TYR A 133 -15.63 8.93 14.56
N TYR A 134 -16.18 10.03 14.08
CA TYR A 134 -17.03 10.10 12.89
C TYR A 134 -16.18 10.54 11.69
N ASP A 135 -16.19 9.76 10.63
CA ASP A 135 -15.57 10.11 9.35
C ASP A 135 -16.57 10.92 8.53
N LYS A 136 -16.27 12.20 8.33
CA LYS A 136 -17.15 13.13 7.59
C LYS A 136 -17.32 12.78 6.12
N ASP A 137 -16.33 12.14 5.50
CA ASP A 137 -16.29 11.96 4.05
C ASP A 137 -17.15 10.77 3.61
N ILE A 138 -17.24 9.75 4.46
CA ILE A 138 -18.07 8.54 4.22
C ILE A 138 -19.26 8.42 5.16
N LYS A 139 -19.41 9.36 6.09
CA LYS A 139 -20.51 9.44 7.05
C LYS A 139 -20.64 8.20 7.95
N GLU A 140 -19.52 7.59 8.32
CA GLU A 140 -19.46 6.41 9.18
C GLU A 140 -18.80 6.68 10.52
N THR A 141 -19.21 5.96 11.57
CA THR A 141 -18.57 6.05 12.89
C THR A 141 -17.61 4.89 13.10
N ILE A 142 -16.34 5.23 13.35
CA ILE A 142 -15.30 4.32 13.82
C ILE A 142 -15.50 4.09 15.31
N LYS A 143 -15.87 2.85 15.66
CA LYS A 143 -16.09 2.47 17.07
C LYS A 143 -14.81 2.64 17.88
N LYS A 144 -14.96 3.13 19.11
CA LYS A 144 -13.87 3.25 20.08
C LYS A 144 -13.16 1.91 20.27
N GLY A 145 -11.82 1.90 20.24
CA GLY A 145 -11.02 0.69 20.36
C GLY A 145 -10.80 -0.08 19.05
N GLN A 146 -11.24 0.45 17.91
CA GLN A 146 -10.72 -0.02 16.63
C GLN A 146 -9.25 0.40 16.49
N SER A 147 -8.39 -0.61 16.35
CA SER A 147 -6.95 -0.50 16.56
C SER A 147 -6.25 0.41 15.55
N ALA A 148 -6.61 0.36 14.26
CA ALA A 148 -5.84 1.02 13.21
C ALA A 148 -5.82 2.55 13.32
N PHE A 149 -6.99 3.20 13.46
CA PHE A 149 -7.08 4.66 13.65
C PHE A 149 -6.39 5.11 14.94
N ASP A 150 -6.70 4.45 16.06
CA ASP A 150 -6.10 4.79 17.36
C ASP A 150 -4.58 4.60 17.32
N HIS A 151 -4.07 3.56 16.65
CA HIS A 151 -2.64 3.30 16.50
C HIS A 151 -1.97 4.35 15.62
N CYS A 152 -2.60 4.72 14.52
CA CYS A 152 -2.14 5.77 13.61
C CYS A 152 -2.00 7.11 14.34
N LYS A 153 -3.00 7.46 15.16
CA LYS A 153 -3.02 8.67 15.99
C LYS A 153 -1.97 8.65 17.11
N ARG A 154 -1.80 7.51 17.79
CA ARG A 154 -0.89 7.35 18.94
C ARG A 154 0.56 7.08 18.56
N LYS A 155 0.91 7.09 17.27
CA LYS A 155 2.25 6.74 16.75
C LYS A 155 2.69 5.34 17.17
N LEU A 156 1.73 4.42 17.26
CA LEU A 156 1.95 2.99 17.44
C LEU A 156 2.30 2.36 16.06
N PRO A 157 2.72 1.09 15.95
CA PRO A 157 3.44 0.57 14.77
C PRO A 157 2.56 0.34 13.52
N VAL A 158 1.47 1.08 13.38
CA VAL A 158 0.63 1.15 12.17
C VAL A 158 1.11 2.33 11.32
N VAL A 159 1.65 2.03 10.14
CA VAL A 159 2.20 3.02 9.20
C VAL A 159 1.15 3.56 8.23
N ALA A 160 0.15 2.75 7.94
CA ALA A 160 -1.03 3.07 7.15
C ALA A 160 -2.16 2.09 7.51
N TYR A 161 -3.37 2.36 7.03
CA TYR A 161 -4.46 1.39 7.05
C TYR A 161 -5.46 1.69 5.94
N THR A 162 -6.26 0.68 5.60
CA THR A 162 -7.35 0.80 4.65
C THR A 162 -8.70 0.66 5.33
N TRP A 163 -9.63 1.53 4.97
CA TRP A 163 -11.02 1.47 5.39
C TRP A 163 -11.92 1.19 4.19
N ASN A 164 -12.69 0.11 4.27
CA ASN A 164 -13.76 -0.19 3.33
C ASN A 164 -15.09 0.18 3.99
N PRO A 165 -15.81 1.20 3.48
CA PRO A 165 -17.08 1.61 4.05
C PRO A 165 -18.11 0.48 3.95
N THR A 166 -19.02 0.44 4.93
CA THR A 166 -20.18 -0.45 4.93
C THR A 166 -21.12 -0.10 3.78
N ASP A 167 -21.36 1.21 3.57
CA ASP A 167 -22.07 1.69 2.39
C ASP A 167 -21.13 1.67 1.17
N ARG A 168 -21.37 0.67 0.31
CA ARG A 168 -20.62 0.43 -0.93
C ARG A 168 -20.91 1.46 -2.03
N SER A 169 -21.57 2.59 -1.75
CA SER A 169 -21.56 3.75 -2.65
C SER A 169 -20.30 4.60 -2.48
N TYR A 170 -19.67 4.54 -1.31
CA TYR A 170 -18.47 5.29 -0.98
C TYR A 170 -17.17 4.58 -1.41
N PRO A 171 -16.09 5.35 -1.67
CA PRO A 171 -14.78 4.79 -2.01
C PRO A 171 -14.11 4.07 -0.84
N SER A 172 -13.24 3.11 -1.18
CA SER A 172 -12.22 2.64 -0.24
C SER A 172 -11.26 3.78 0.09
N GLN A 173 -10.89 3.91 1.36
CA GLN A 173 -9.98 4.94 1.83
C GLN A 173 -8.68 4.33 2.31
N ILE A 174 -7.54 4.87 1.86
CA ILE A 174 -6.22 4.57 2.41
C ILE A 174 -5.82 5.74 3.30
N GLN A 175 -5.56 5.49 4.58
CA GLN A 175 -4.98 6.45 5.49
C GLN A 175 -3.48 6.18 5.64
N LEU A 176 -2.65 7.12 5.20
CA LEU A 176 -1.23 7.15 5.53
C LEU A 176 -1.04 7.86 6.86
N CYS A 177 -0.30 7.25 7.80
CA CYS A 177 -0.15 7.87 9.12
C CYS A 177 0.79 9.07 9.07
N PRO A 178 0.39 10.24 9.61
CA PRO A 178 1.21 11.46 9.53
C PRO A 178 2.63 11.28 10.08
N TRP A 179 2.79 10.49 11.14
CA TRP A 179 4.10 10.21 11.73
C TRP A 179 5.01 9.44 10.76
N PHE A 180 4.45 8.51 9.99
CA PHE A 180 5.17 7.69 9.02
C PHE A 180 5.62 8.54 7.83
N LEU A 181 4.75 9.42 7.33
CA LEU A 181 5.08 10.34 6.25
C LEU A 181 6.17 11.34 6.64
N ASN A 182 6.10 11.90 7.84
CA ASN A 182 7.16 12.76 8.39
C ASN A 182 8.48 12.01 8.53
N TRP A 183 8.43 10.78 9.02
CA TRP A 183 9.60 9.92 9.10
C TRP A 183 10.20 9.63 7.71
N GLN A 184 9.39 9.24 6.71
CA GLN A 184 9.81 9.02 5.33
C GLN A 184 10.51 10.24 4.74
N LYS A 185 9.89 11.43 4.87
CA LYS A 185 10.47 12.70 4.41
C LYS A 185 11.82 12.98 5.06
N SER A 186 11.95 12.71 6.36
CA SER A 186 13.21 12.87 7.09
C SER A 186 14.32 11.92 6.61
N VAL A 187 13.96 10.69 6.25
CA VAL A 187 14.91 9.69 5.73
C VAL A 187 15.36 10.07 4.33
N GLN A 188 14.44 10.43 3.43
CA GLN A 188 14.81 10.82 2.06
C GLN A 188 15.76 12.01 2.06
N SER A 189 15.49 13.01 2.89
CA SER A 189 16.35 14.19 3.05
C SER A 189 17.76 13.82 3.54
N LYS A 190 17.89 12.84 4.45
CA LYS A 190 19.19 12.40 5.00
C LYS A 190 19.93 11.42 4.10
N ALA A 191 19.23 10.55 3.38
CA ALA A 191 19.83 9.59 2.45
C ALA A 191 20.49 10.28 1.24
N LEU A 192 19.96 11.43 0.83
CA LEU A 192 20.59 12.31 -0.17
C LEU A 192 21.93 12.89 0.31
N LEU A 193 22.15 12.95 1.63
CA LEU A 193 23.30 13.60 2.23
C LEU A 193 24.42 12.66 2.68
N ASP A 194 24.19 11.34 2.82
CA ASP A 194 25.26 10.42 3.28
C ASP A 194 25.06 8.93 2.90
N ALA A 195 26.08 8.31 2.29
CA ALA A 195 26.13 6.87 2.00
C ALA A 195 26.27 6.01 3.29
N ARG A 196 26.84 6.55 4.37
CA ARG A 196 26.92 5.88 5.69
C ARG A 196 25.57 5.75 6.37
N PHE A 197 24.57 6.52 5.93
CA PHE A 197 23.24 6.53 6.53
C PHE A 197 22.51 5.20 6.39
N LYS A 198 22.82 4.39 5.37
CA LYS A 198 22.18 3.07 5.15
C LYS A 198 22.31 2.14 6.36
N GLY A 199 23.49 2.02 6.97
CA GLY A 199 23.71 1.11 8.10
C GLY A 199 23.02 1.54 9.42
N ASN A 200 22.88 2.85 9.64
CA ASN A 200 22.14 3.39 10.78
C ASN A 200 20.62 3.45 10.52
N PHE A 201 20.22 3.60 9.25
CA PHE A 201 18.84 3.53 8.76
C PHE A 201 18.21 2.16 9.05
N TYR A 202 18.87 1.06 8.66
CA TYR A 202 18.39 -0.29 8.97
C TYR A 202 18.25 -0.51 10.49
N ARG A 203 19.18 0.01 11.29
CA ARG A 203 19.12 -0.08 12.77
C ARG A 203 18.02 0.75 13.39
N ALA A 204 17.81 1.99 12.93
CA ALA A 204 16.79 2.88 13.48
C ALA A 204 15.38 2.39 13.13
N VAL A 205 15.16 1.87 11.92
CA VAL A 205 13.88 1.30 11.52
C VAL A 205 13.65 -0.04 12.19
N ALA A 206 14.65 -0.92 12.22
CA ALA A 206 14.57 -2.14 13.00
C ALA A 206 14.23 -1.82 14.45
N LYS A 207 14.79 -0.77 15.07
CA LYS A 207 14.47 -0.37 16.45
C LYS A 207 13.05 0.23 16.59
N GLY A 208 12.59 1.05 15.65
CA GLY A 208 11.21 1.58 15.66
C GLY A 208 10.15 0.50 15.43
N MET A 209 10.48 -0.51 14.63
CA MET A 209 9.62 -1.67 14.34
C MET A 209 9.91 -2.88 15.26
N SER A 210 10.94 -2.81 16.13
CA SER A 210 11.44 -3.92 16.98
C SER A 210 10.50 -4.35 18.10
N ILE A 211 9.33 -3.72 18.23
CA ILE A 211 8.25 -4.28 19.05
C ILE A 211 7.85 -5.66 18.48
N HIS A 212 8.07 -5.90 17.18
CA HIS A 212 7.94 -7.19 16.54
C HIS A 212 9.34 -7.79 16.30
N ARG A 213 9.59 -9.02 16.77
CA ARG A 213 10.88 -9.74 16.66
C ARG A 213 11.21 -10.20 15.23
N THR A 214 10.86 -9.40 14.23
CA THR A 214 10.99 -9.72 12.81
C THR A 214 12.26 -9.07 12.27
N PHE A 215 13.21 -9.90 11.82
CA PHE A 215 14.39 -9.42 11.12
C PHE A 215 14.00 -9.02 9.70
N PHE A 216 13.76 -7.73 9.47
CA PHE A 216 13.55 -7.18 8.14
C PHE A 216 14.77 -7.45 7.25
N THR A 217 14.50 -7.90 6.02
CA THR A 217 15.50 -8.09 4.96
C THR A 217 15.71 -6.78 4.18
N PRO A 218 16.77 -6.65 3.36
CA PRO A 218 17.00 -5.44 2.58
C PRO A 218 15.79 -5.04 1.71
N ILE A 219 15.14 -6.00 1.04
CA ILE A 219 13.96 -5.72 0.22
C ILE A 219 12.76 -5.22 1.01
N ASP A 220 12.68 -5.51 2.31
CA ASP A 220 11.59 -5.02 3.15
C ASP A 220 11.64 -3.50 3.37
N MET A 221 12.82 -2.92 3.20
CA MET A 221 13.16 -1.54 3.52
C MET A 221 13.32 -0.65 2.28
N LEU A 222 13.51 -1.28 1.12
CA LEU A 222 13.60 -0.63 -0.18
C LEU A 222 12.20 -0.26 -0.66
N SER A 223 12.02 0.95 -1.18
CA SER A 223 10.71 1.38 -1.71
C SER A 223 9.58 1.21 -0.68
N LEU A 224 9.85 1.63 0.56
CA LEU A 224 8.95 1.32 1.68
C LEU A 224 7.60 2.03 1.55
N LEU A 225 7.54 3.29 1.11
CA LEU A 225 6.27 4.01 0.98
C LEU A 225 5.40 3.45 -0.15
N ASP A 226 5.98 3.22 -1.33
CA ASP A 226 5.26 2.63 -2.48
C ASP A 226 4.82 1.20 -2.21
N LYS A 227 5.63 0.40 -1.50
CA LYS A 227 5.20 -0.94 -1.05
C LYS A 227 4.07 -0.87 -0.03
N VAL A 228 4.14 0.01 0.98
CA VAL A 228 3.04 0.20 1.95
C VAL A 228 1.77 0.61 1.21
N ILE A 229 1.85 1.54 0.26
CA ILE A 229 0.68 1.94 -0.53
C ILE A 229 0.13 0.77 -1.35
N LEU A 230 0.99 -0.05 -1.98
CA LEU A 230 0.50 -1.22 -2.72
C LEU A 230 -0.18 -2.23 -1.78
N HIS A 231 0.39 -2.48 -0.60
CA HIS A 231 -0.22 -3.33 0.43
C HIS A 231 -1.63 -2.83 0.79
N GLU A 232 -1.76 -1.55 1.13
CA GLU A 232 -3.06 -0.95 1.44
C GLU A 232 -4.04 -1.00 0.25
N MET A 233 -3.55 -0.81 -0.98
CA MET A 233 -4.38 -0.96 -2.17
C MET A 233 -5.00 -2.37 -2.30
N GLN A 234 -4.31 -3.43 -1.86
CA GLN A 234 -4.87 -4.79 -1.88
C GLN A 234 -6.02 -4.97 -0.87
N HIS A 235 -6.01 -4.23 0.24
CA HIS A 235 -7.14 -4.24 1.18
C HIS A 235 -8.39 -3.55 0.63
N THR A 236 -8.28 -2.71 -0.40
CA THR A 236 -9.45 -2.04 -0.98
C THR A 236 -10.42 -3.02 -1.64
N ILE A 237 -11.66 -2.60 -1.86
CA ILE A 237 -12.65 -3.42 -2.57
C ILE A 237 -12.17 -3.77 -3.98
N ILE A 238 -11.51 -2.83 -4.67
CA ILE A 238 -10.98 -3.02 -6.03
C ILE A 238 -9.77 -3.96 -6.03
N GLY A 239 -8.90 -3.85 -5.01
CA GLY A 239 -7.76 -4.73 -4.81
C GLY A 239 -8.13 -6.16 -4.39
N GLY A 240 -9.43 -6.46 -4.28
CA GLY A 240 -9.91 -7.79 -3.93
C GLY A 240 -10.03 -8.05 -2.43
N SER A 241 -9.88 -7.03 -1.58
CA SER A 241 -10.03 -7.13 -0.13
C SER A 241 -9.13 -8.21 0.48
N ALA A 242 -7.85 -8.20 0.09
CA ALA A 242 -6.81 -9.03 0.70
C ALA A 242 -6.77 -8.82 2.22
N MET A 243 -6.19 -9.77 2.95
CA MET A 243 -6.13 -9.79 4.40
C MET A 243 -4.71 -9.59 4.91
N ASP A 244 -4.62 -9.08 6.14
CA ASP A 244 -3.42 -9.17 6.97
C ASP A 244 -3.40 -10.53 7.68
N VAL A 245 -2.72 -11.50 7.07
CA VAL A 245 -2.55 -12.80 7.72
C VAL A 245 -1.64 -12.61 8.94
N ASP A 246 -2.03 -13.17 10.10
CA ASP A 246 -1.41 -13.05 11.44
C ASP A 246 -1.86 -11.86 12.33
N MET A 247 -2.87 -11.08 11.95
CA MET A 247 -3.31 -9.88 12.69
C MET A 247 -3.73 -10.13 14.17
N HIS A 248 -4.09 -11.37 14.54
CA HIS A 248 -4.61 -11.70 15.87
C HIS A 248 -3.55 -11.89 16.97
N SER A 249 -2.25 -11.80 16.67
CA SER A 249 -1.21 -11.92 17.70
C SER A 249 -0.08 -10.93 17.48
N LEU A 250 -0.08 -9.82 18.24
CA LEU A 250 1.00 -8.82 18.24
C LEU A 250 2.41 -9.42 18.46
N LYS A 251 2.51 -10.59 19.11
CA LYS A 251 3.77 -11.33 19.32
C LYS A 251 4.19 -12.16 18.09
N LEU A 252 3.28 -12.44 17.16
CA LEU A 252 3.46 -13.29 15.98
C LEU A 252 3.21 -12.56 14.66
N ILE A 253 2.84 -11.28 14.68
CA ILE A 253 2.81 -10.44 13.48
C ILE A 253 4.19 -10.50 12.83
N LYS A 254 4.27 -11.24 11.73
CA LYS A 254 5.49 -11.42 10.95
C LYS A 254 5.19 -10.77 9.60
N TYR A 255 5.53 -9.51 9.41
CA TYR A 255 5.52 -8.91 8.08
C TYR A 255 6.86 -9.11 7.38
N GLY A 256 6.87 -8.94 6.07
CA GLY A 256 8.04 -8.90 5.21
C GLY A 256 8.38 -10.22 4.53
N TRP A 257 9.39 -10.15 3.67
CA TRP A 257 9.85 -11.18 2.75
C TRP A 257 9.83 -12.58 3.32
N LYS A 258 10.48 -12.79 4.48
CA LYS A 258 10.59 -14.13 5.09
C LYS A 258 9.23 -14.71 5.48
N ARG A 259 8.27 -13.89 5.93
CA ARG A 259 6.93 -14.38 6.22
C ARG A 259 6.21 -14.74 4.94
N CYS A 260 6.26 -13.88 3.93
CA CYS A 260 5.64 -14.11 2.63
C CYS A 260 6.09 -15.44 2.02
N LEU A 261 7.38 -15.77 2.13
CA LEU A 261 7.89 -17.10 1.76
C LEU A 261 7.26 -18.24 2.57
N GLY A 262 7.11 -18.06 3.88
CA GLY A 262 6.45 -19.04 4.74
C GLY A 262 4.98 -19.24 4.35
N LEU A 263 4.26 -18.15 4.10
CA LEU A 263 2.87 -18.17 3.64
C LEU A 263 2.70 -18.92 2.31
N ALA A 264 3.69 -18.86 1.43
CA ALA A 264 3.69 -19.63 0.18
C ALA A 264 3.70 -21.15 0.42
N GLN A 265 4.36 -21.59 1.50
CA GLN A 265 4.47 -22.99 1.88
C GLN A 265 3.32 -23.48 2.76
N GLU A 266 2.61 -22.55 3.42
CA GLU A 266 1.50 -22.82 4.33
C GLU A 266 0.14 -22.89 3.60
N GLY A 267 -0.87 -23.40 4.31
CA GLY A 267 -2.26 -23.40 3.86
C GLY A 267 -2.57 -24.39 2.73
N ASP A 268 -3.76 -24.21 2.15
CA ASP A 268 -4.32 -25.12 1.15
C ASP A 268 -3.58 -25.04 -0.18
N THR A 269 -3.73 -26.11 -0.96
CA THR A 269 -3.32 -26.16 -2.37
C THR A 269 -4.50 -25.80 -3.24
N ASP A 270 -5.12 -24.65 -3.01
CA ASP A 270 -6.18 -24.13 -3.86
C ASP A 270 -5.97 -22.62 -4.11
N ARG A 271 -6.97 -21.97 -4.72
CA ARG A 271 -6.97 -20.54 -5.05
C ARG A 271 -7.18 -19.60 -3.85
N TYR A 272 -7.40 -20.16 -2.66
CA TYR A 272 -7.60 -19.43 -1.41
C TYR A 272 -6.37 -19.50 -0.50
N ARG A 273 -5.23 -19.96 -1.03
CA ARG A 273 -3.97 -19.97 -0.30
C ARG A 273 -3.67 -18.59 0.27
N GLN A 274 -3.27 -18.58 1.54
CA GLN A 274 -3.08 -17.36 2.32
C GLN A 274 -2.11 -16.38 1.65
N SER A 275 -1.04 -16.85 1.01
CA SER A 275 -0.10 -15.97 0.30
C SER A 275 -0.74 -15.15 -0.82
N GLN A 276 -1.72 -15.71 -1.54
CA GLN A 276 -2.39 -15.03 -2.65
C GLN A 276 -3.46 -14.03 -2.19
N LEU A 277 -3.93 -14.21 -0.95
CA LEU A 277 -4.90 -13.33 -0.31
C LEU A 277 -4.24 -12.43 0.74
N ASN A 278 -2.90 -12.42 0.84
CA ASN A 278 -2.16 -11.61 1.79
C ASN A 278 -1.64 -10.34 1.11
N ALA A 279 -2.01 -9.18 1.64
CA ALA A 279 -1.65 -7.89 1.07
C ALA A 279 -0.12 -7.66 1.01
N ASP A 280 0.62 -8.11 2.03
CA ASP A 280 2.07 -7.93 2.12
C ASP A 280 2.81 -8.84 1.13
N THR A 281 2.38 -10.10 0.96
CA THR A 281 2.95 -11.00 -0.05
C THR A 281 2.85 -10.42 -1.45
N ILE A 282 1.69 -9.89 -1.82
CA ILE A 282 1.46 -9.24 -3.13
C ILE A 282 2.37 -8.01 -3.25
N ALA A 283 2.37 -7.12 -2.25
CA ALA A 283 3.18 -5.91 -2.29
C ALA A 283 4.69 -6.18 -2.38
N VAL A 284 5.17 -7.19 -1.64
CA VAL A 284 6.57 -7.62 -1.64
C VAL A 284 6.96 -8.26 -2.98
N ALA A 285 6.09 -9.10 -3.56
CA ALA A 285 6.31 -9.70 -4.87
C ALA A 285 6.42 -8.63 -5.96
N GLY A 286 5.46 -7.70 -6.03
CA GLY A 286 5.50 -6.57 -6.98
C GLY A 286 6.77 -5.71 -6.84
N ASN A 287 7.24 -5.47 -5.61
CA ASN A 287 8.48 -4.73 -5.36
C ASN A 287 9.70 -5.49 -5.93
N ALA A 288 9.80 -6.79 -5.68
CA ALA A 288 10.90 -7.63 -6.15
C ALA A 288 10.98 -7.70 -7.68
N ILE A 289 9.85 -7.93 -8.33
CA ILE A 289 9.73 -7.98 -9.80
C ILE A 289 10.18 -6.64 -10.39
N ARG A 290 9.78 -5.52 -9.79
CA ARG A 290 10.21 -4.18 -10.23
C ARG A 290 11.71 -3.97 -10.10
N TYR A 291 12.36 -4.43 -9.03
CA TYR A 291 13.82 -4.38 -8.91
C TYR A 291 14.51 -5.22 -10.00
N ILE A 292 13.98 -6.40 -10.31
CA ILE A 292 14.51 -7.25 -11.39
C ILE A 292 14.40 -6.54 -12.74
N LYS A 293 13.24 -5.95 -13.05
CA LYS A 293 13.03 -5.12 -14.26
C LYS A 293 13.97 -3.90 -14.32
N LYS A 294 14.45 -3.41 -13.17
CA LYS A 294 15.47 -2.35 -13.07
C LYS A 294 16.90 -2.90 -13.03
N ASN A 295 17.15 -4.05 -13.66
CA ASN A 295 18.46 -4.68 -13.79
C ASN A 295 19.11 -5.07 -12.44
N SER A 296 18.31 -5.57 -11.50
CA SER A 296 18.79 -6.17 -10.25
C SER A 296 18.51 -7.69 -10.22
N ILE A 297 19.13 -8.38 -9.29
CA ILE A 297 18.84 -9.76 -8.90
C ILE A 297 18.22 -9.70 -7.51
N VAL A 298 17.11 -10.40 -7.32
CA VAL A 298 16.52 -10.62 -5.99
C VAL A 298 16.71 -12.08 -5.64
N LYS A 299 17.39 -12.36 -4.54
CA LYS A 299 17.65 -13.74 -4.09
C LYS A 299 16.54 -14.21 -3.14
N LYS A 300 16.41 -15.53 -2.97
CA LYS A 300 15.42 -16.14 -2.06
C LYS A 300 15.54 -15.65 -0.61
N ASN A 301 16.70 -15.16 -0.17
CA ASN A 301 16.88 -14.60 1.18
C ASN A 301 16.44 -13.11 1.32
N GLY A 302 15.93 -12.48 0.26
CA GLY A 302 15.52 -11.07 0.23
C GLY A 302 16.65 -10.08 -0.03
N GLU A 303 17.85 -10.56 -0.38
CA GLU A 303 18.96 -9.73 -0.84
C GLU A 303 18.71 -9.20 -2.26
N VAL A 304 18.99 -7.92 -2.47
CA VAL A 304 18.88 -7.25 -3.78
C VAL A 304 20.27 -6.82 -4.23
N VAL A 305 20.73 -7.31 -5.38
CA VAL A 305 22.06 -7.04 -5.94
C VAL A 305 21.92 -6.45 -7.34
N LYS A 306 22.64 -5.37 -7.65
CA LYS A 306 22.64 -4.80 -9.01
C LYS A 306 23.40 -5.74 -9.95
N LYS A 307 22.86 -6.07 -11.14
CA LYS A 307 23.59 -6.84 -12.15
C LYS A 307 24.79 -6.02 -12.62
N ALA A 308 25.95 -6.66 -12.77
CA ALA A 308 27.09 -6.04 -13.42
C ALA A 308 26.68 -5.68 -14.87
N SER A 309 26.90 -4.44 -15.25
CA SER A 309 26.71 -3.93 -16.61
C SER A 309 27.82 -4.41 -17.52
#